data_AF-A4N1V6-F1
#
_entry.id   AF-A4N1V6-F1
#
_cell.length_a   1.000
_cell.length_b   1.000
_cell.length_c   1.000
_cell.angle_alpha   90.00
_cell.angle_beta   90.00
_cell.angle_gamma   90.00
#
_symmetry.space_group_name_H-M   'P 1'
#
loop_
_entity.id
_entity.type
_entity.pdbx_description
1 polymer ?
#
loop_
_entity_poly.entity_id
_entity_poly.type
_entity_poly.pdbx_seq_one_letter_code
_entity_poly.pdbx_strand_id
1 'polypeptide(L)'
;MPKFAANLTMMFNEVPFLDRFEAAAKAGFKYVEFLWPYDYPAQELKAILDKHGLKVVLFNTPAGDVNKGEWGGRQSLAEKLIAIEILIWLLNMHLH
;
A
#
# COMPACT_ATOMS: atom_id res chain seq x y z
N MET A 1 -11.48 2.22 21.31
CA MET A 1 -10.86 3.40 20.69
C MET A 1 -10.72 3.18 19.19
N PRO A 2 -10.83 4.23 18.35
CA PRO A 2 -10.63 4.12 16.91
C PRO A 2 -9.19 3.66 16.58
N LYS A 3 -9.06 2.87 15.52
CA LYS A 3 -7.78 2.44 14.97
C LYS A 3 -7.42 3.38 13.82
N PHE A 4 -6.28 4.05 13.91
CA PHE A 4 -5.81 4.99 12.89
C PHE A 4 -4.82 4.33 11.94
N ALA A 5 -4.92 4.68 10.66
CA ALA A 5 -3.95 4.34 9.63
C ALA A 5 -3.19 5.59 9.17
N ALA A 6 -1.89 5.46 8.95
CA ALA A 6 -1.12 6.52 8.31
C ALA A 6 -1.29 6.46 6.80
N ASN A 7 -1.68 7.57 6.17
CA ASN A 7 -1.72 7.66 4.72
C ASN A 7 -0.34 8.04 4.19
N LEU A 8 0.42 7.04 3.70
CA LEU A 8 1.81 7.20 3.27
C LEU A 8 1.96 7.99 1.96
N THR A 9 0.87 8.25 1.24
CA THR A 9 0.87 9.18 0.10
C THR A 9 0.98 10.63 0.58
N MET A 10 0.31 10.93 1.70
CA MET A 10 0.17 12.30 2.22
C MET A 10 1.13 12.60 3.38
N MET A 11 1.57 11.59 4.12
CA MET A 11 2.42 11.69 5.31
C MET A 11 3.83 11.16 5.03
N PHE A 12 4.80 11.59 5.83
CA PHE A 12 6.21 11.15 5.77
C PHE A 12 6.87 11.44 4.40
N ASN A 13 6.48 12.54 3.75
CA ASN A 13 7.00 12.93 2.43
C ASN A 13 8.46 13.41 2.46
N GLU A 14 9.05 13.52 3.66
CA GLU A 14 10.46 13.85 3.88
C GLU A 14 11.40 12.70 3.49
N VAL A 15 10.86 11.48 3.30
CA VAL A 15 11.63 10.29 2.91
C VAL A 15 11.02 9.58 1.67
N PRO A 16 11.82 8.80 0.92
CA PRO A 16 11.33 7.94 -0.16
C PRO A 16 10.20 7.01 0.29
N PHE A 17 9.32 6.62 -0.62
CA PHE A 17 8.08 5.89 -0.31
C PHE A 17 8.28 4.65 0.57
N LEU A 18 9.26 3.81 0.26
CA LEU A 18 9.54 2.58 1.01
C LEU A 18 10.02 2.85 2.45
N ASP A 19 10.70 3.98 2.68
CA ASP A 19 11.17 4.38 4.01
C ASP A 19 10.03 4.92 4.90
N ARG A 20 8.90 5.30 4.30
CA ARG A 20 7.73 5.83 5.02
C ARG A 20 7.08 4.80 5.92
N PHE A 21 7.20 3.53 5.58
CA PHE A 21 6.70 2.42 6.40
C PHE A 21 7.42 2.38 7.75
N GLU A 22 8.75 2.52 7.75
CA GLU A 22 9.52 2.60 8.99
C GLU A 22 9.14 3.86 9.79
N ALA A 23 8.99 5.01 9.11
CA ALA A 23 8.60 6.26 9.76
C ALA A 23 7.21 6.15 10.43
N ALA A 24 6.23 5.54 9.75
CA ALA A 24 4.90 5.30 10.31
C ALA A 24 4.94 4.37 11.53
N ALA A 25 5.73 3.29 11.47
CA ALA A 25 5.90 2.38 12.60
C ALA A 25 6.56 3.06 13.80
N LYS A 26 7.58 3.89 13.57
CA LYS A 26 8.25 4.71 14.61
C LYS A 26 7.29 5.73 15.24
N ALA A 27 6.37 6.29 14.46
CA ALA A 27 5.32 7.18 14.94
C ALA A 27 4.18 6.44 15.69
N GLY A 28 4.25 5.11 15.82
CA GLY A 28 3.30 4.32 16.60
C GLY A 28 2.11 3.78 15.80
N PHE A 29 2.06 4.00 14.49
CA PHE A 29 1.02 3.42 13.66
C PHE A 29 1.17 1.90 13.54
N LYS A 30 0.03 1.22 13.48
CA LYS A 30 -0.07 -0.23 13.19
C LYS A 30 -0.74 -0.52 11.86
N TYR A 31 -1.37 0.50 11.28
CA TYR A 31 -2.11 0.42 10.04
C TYR A 31 -1.58 1.49 9.08
N VAL A 32 -1.53 1.17 7.80
CA VAL A 32 -1.12 2.09 6.74
C VAL A 32 -2.05 1.98 5.54
N GLU A 33 -2.15 3.08 4.81
CA GLU A 33 -2.82 3.15 3.51
C GLU A 33 -1.99 4.01 2.55
N PHE A 34 -2.16 3.79 1.25
CA PHE A 34 -1.47 4.53 0.19
C PHE A 34 -2.21 4.34 -1.13
N LEU A 35 -2.08 5.27 -2.09
CA LEU A 35 -2.90 5.22 -3.29
C LEU A 35 -2.44 4.11 -4.26
N TRP A 36 -1.21 4.17 -4.76
CA TRP A 36 -0.78 3.31 -5.87
C TRP A 36 0.59 2.68 -5.59
N PRO A 37 0.63 1.37 -5.29
CA PRO A 37 1.89 0.67 -5.00
C PRO A 37 2.55 0.02 -6.24
N TYR A 38 1.99 0.18 -7.43
CA TYR A 38 2.27 -0.66 -8.61
C TYR A 38 3.69 -0.54 -9.18
N ASP A 39 4.45 0.48 -8.78
CA ASP A 39 5.86 0.62 -9.12
C ASP A 39 6.78 -0.30 -8.29
N TYR A 40 6.23 -0.98 -7.27
CA TYR A 40 6.97 -1.83 -6.34
C TYR A 40 6.49 -3.29 -6.40
N PRO A 41 7.41 -4.27 -6.36
CA PRO A 41 7.06 -5.68 -6.24
C PRO A 41 6.24 -5.95 -4.96
N ALA A 42 5.18 -6.76 -5.07
CA ALA A 42 4.34 -7.11 -3.92
C ALA A 42 5.13 -7.78 -2.79
N GLN A 43 6.14 -8.59 -3.13
CA GLN A 43 7.01 -9.28 -2.18
C GLN A 43 7.87 -8.32 -1.37
N GLU A 44 8.33 -7.23 -1.98
CA GLU A 44 9.11 -6.19 -1.29
C GLU A 44 8.24 -5.43 -0.29
N LEU A 45 7.05 -5.00 -0.71
CA LEU A 45 6.08 -4.36 0.18
C LEU A 45 5.70 -5.27 1.36
N LYS A 46 5.47 -6.56 1.09
CA LYS A 46 5.19 -7.55 2.13
C LYS A 46 6.34 -7.65 3.14
N ALA A 47 7.59 -7.74 2.67
CA ALA A 47 8.75 -7.86 3.55
C ALA A 47 8.89 -6.65 4.47
N ILE A 48 8.63 -5.44 3.96
CA ILE A 48 8.65 -4.20 4.74
C ILE A 48 7.52 -4.18 5.79
N LEU A 49 6.31 -4.57 5.40
CA LEU A 49 5.15 -4.63 6.30
C LEU A 49 5.40 -5.62 7.45
N ASP A 50 5.90 -6.82 7.13
CA ASP A 50 6.24 -7.84 8.12
C ASP A 50 7.36 -7.34 9.07
N LYS A 51 8.42 -6.74 8.51
CA LYS A 51 9.55 -6.18 9.28
C LYS A 51 9.10 -5.13 10.30
N HIS A 52 8.12 -4.30 9.95
CA HIS A 52 7.67 -3.20 10.80
C HIS A 52 6.36 -3.50 11.57
N GLY A 53 5.79 -4.70 11.41
CA GLY A 53 4.55 -5.10 12.07
C GLY A 53 3.35 -4.23 11.65
N LEU A 54 3.33 -3.80 10.39
CA LEU A 54 2.30 -2.93 9.82
C LEU A 54 1.26 -3.75 9.05
N LYS A 55 0.01 -3.28 9.07
CA LYS A 55 -1.08 -3.84 8.26
C LYS A 55 -1.54 -2.81 7.23
N VAL A 56 -1.64 -3.20 5.96
CA VAL A 56 -2.27 -2.36 4.95
C VAL A 56 -3.78 -2.44 5.12
N VAL A 57 -4.47 -1.30 5.15
CA VAL A 57 -5.94 -1.26 5.26
C VAL A 57 -6.62 -0.80 3.98
N LEU A 58 -5.89 -0.06 3.12
CA LEU A 58 -6.43 0.44 1.87
C LEU A 58 -5.29 0.75 0.88
N PHE A 59 -5.54 0.41 -0.38
CA PHE A 59 -4.89 0.99 -1.54
C PHE A 59 -5.84 1.02 -2.75
N ASN A 60 -5.55 1.84 -3.75
CA ASN A 60 -6.41 2.01 -4.90
C ASN A 60 -5.99 1.12 -6.06
N THR A 61 -6.95 0.77 -6.91
CA THR A 61 -6.68 0.29 -8.28
C THR A 61 -5.84 1.32 -9.06
N PRO A 62 -5.09 0.92 -10.09
CA PRO A 62 -4.32 1.84 -10.93
C PRO A 62 -5.19 2.97 -11.47
N ALA A 63 -4.64 4.19 -11.46
CA ALA A 63 -5.32 5.39 -11.94
C ALA A 63 -5.47 5.44 -13.47
N GLY A 64 -4.73 4.62 -14.22
CA GLY A 64 -4.56 4.81 -15.66
C GLY A 64 -3.61 5.98 -15.96
N ASP A 65 -3.67 6.49 -17.19
CA ASP A 65 -2.87 7.64 -17.63
C ASP A 65 -3.49 8.98 -17.17
N VAL A 66 -3.10 9.41 -15.97
CA VAL A 66 -3.55 10.68 -15.39
C VAL A 66 -3.20 11.90 -16.25
N ASN A 67 -2.12 11.84 -17.04
CA ASN A 67 -1.73 12.93 -17.93
C ASN A 67 -2.69 13.06 -19.13
N LYS A 68 -3.42 11.99 -19.46
CA LYS A 68 -4.49 11.98 -20.45
C LYS A 68 -5.88 12.20 -19.84
N GLY A 69 -5.96 12.53 -18.55
CA GLY A 69 -7.22 12.74 -17.83
C GLY A 69 -7.92 11.46 -17.40
N GLU A 70 -7.24 10.31 -17.42
CA GLU A 70 -7.81 9.09 -16.85
C GLU A 70 -7.81 9.16 -15.32
N TRP A 71 -8.87 8.63 -14.71
CA TRP A 71 -9.05 8.49 -13.26
C TRP A 71 -9.71 7.13 -12.99
N GLY A 72 -9.00 6.09 -13.42
CA GLY A 72 -9.48 4.72 -13.55
C GLY A 72 -9.40 4.28 -15.01
N GLY A 73 -8.44 3.40 -15.30
CA GLY A 73 -8.17 2.87 -16.64
C GLY A 73 -8.25 1.35 -16.71
N ARG A 74 -8.13 0.78 -17.92
CA ARG A 74 -7.98 -0.67 -18.09
C ARG A 74 -6.66 -1.10 -17.44
N GLN A 75 -6.77 -1.77 -16.30
CA GLN A 75 -5.61 -2.43 -15.69
C GLN A 75 -5.03 -3.45 -16.69
N SER A 76 -3.72 -3.38 -16.87
CA SER A 76 -2.96 -4.47 -17.47
C SER A 76 -3.16 -5.76 -16.66
N LEU A 77 -2.95 -6.91 -17.30
CA LEU A 77 -3.04 -8.19 -16.61
C LEU A 77 -2.04 -8.28 -15.45
N ALA A 78 -0.87 -7.64 -15.58
CA ALA A 78 0.16 -7.58 -14.55
C ALA A 78 -0.32 -6.81 -13.31
N GLU A 79 -0.90 -5.62 -13.47
CA GLU A 79 -1.43 -4.84 -12.35
C GLU A 79 -2.59 -5.55 -11.65
N LYS A 80 -3.42 -6.28 -12.40
CA LYS A 80 -4.48 -7.14 -11.84
C LYS A 80 -3.91 -8.25 -10.98
N LEU A 81 -2.86 -8.93 -11.45
CA LEU A 81 -2.22 -10.02 -10.71
C LEU A 81 -1.57 -9.49 -9.43
N ILE A 82 -0.86 -8.36 -9.49
CA ILE A 82 -0.27 -7.72 -8.30
C ILE A 82 -1.36 -7.32 -7.30
N ALA A 83 -2.45 -6.69 -7.76
CA ALA A 83 -3.58 -6.34 -6.90
C ALA A 83 -4.22 -7.59 -6.26
N ILE A 84 -4.39 -8.68 -7.01
CA ILE A 84 -4.92 -9.96 -6.50
C ILE A 84 -3.97 -10.58 -5.47
N GLU A 85 -2.66 -10.60 -5.70
CA GLU A 85 -1.68 -11.12 -4.75
C GLU A 85 -1.72 -10.35 -3.42
N ILE A 86 -1.77 -9.02 -3.50
CA ILE A 86 -1.91 -8.16 -2.31
C ILE A 86 -3.26 -8.40 -1.62
N LEU A 87 -4.36 -8.53 -2.38
CA LEU A 87 -5.70 -8.75 -1.81
C LEU A 87 -5.82 -10.12 -1.14
N ILE A 88 -5.31 -11.18 -1.77
CA ILE A 88 -5.25 -12.54 -1.20
C ILE A 88 -4.43 -12.50 0.09
N TRP A 89 -3.31 -11.80 0.10
CA TRP A 89 -2.50 -11.64 1.31
C TRP A 89 -3.26 -10.90 2.43
N LEU A 90 -3.95 -9.80 2.11
CA LEU A 90 -4.78 -9.05 3.06
C LEU A 90 -5.91 -9.89 3.66
N LEU A 91 -6.58 -10.69 2.84
CA LEU A 91 -7.66 -11.59 3.28
C LEU A 91 -7.11 -12.70 4.20
N ASN A 92 -5.91 -13.21 3.93
CA ASN A 92 -5.28 -14.24 4.76
C ASN A 92 -4.74 -13.70 6.11
N MET A 93 -4.44 -12.40 6.23
CA MET A 93 -4.00 -11.77 7.49
C MET A 93 -5.07 -11.71 8.60
N HIS A 94 -6.33 -12.00 8.27
CA HIS A 94 -7.46 -11.95 9.22
C HIS A 94 -7.90 -13.34 9.71
N LEU A 95 -7.24 -14.41 9.26
CA LEU A 95 -7.58 -15.79 9.61
C LEU A 95 -6.76 -16.35 10.79
N HIS A 96 -5.88 -15.56 11.41
CA HIS A 96 -5.05 -15.96 12.56
C HIS A 96 -5.00 -14.89 13.65
#